data_AF-A0AAV3ZFB6-F1
#
_entry.id   AF-A0AAV3ZFB6-F1
#
_cell.length_a   1.000
_cell.length_b   1.000
_cell.length_c   1.000
_cell.angle_alpha   90.00
_cell.angle_beta   90.00
_cell.angle_gamma   90.00
#
_symmetry.space_group_name_H-M   'P 1'
#
loop_
_entity.id
_entity.type
_entity.pdbx_description
1 polymer ?
#
loop_
_entity_poly.entity_id
_entity_poly.type
_entity_poly.pdbx_seq_one_letter_code
_entity_poly.pdbx_strand_id
1 'polypeptide(L)'
;MDGEKNEGFAERAKWIKGSKECDMLCRVHADIFHQEKFLINGVSMKLRFVRSKDSFVLLTSDDQAGYKVKLTQASLYVRRCKINPAIVLAHEKALQSGTAKYPLKRVEVKAFSVGQGQLSFVEDNLFTGHIPKRVILGMVDSASFNGAYNKNPFHFKHNLISYLSLYVWMEGRFRQSH
;
A
#
# COMPACT_ATOMS: atom_id res chain seq x y z
N MET A 1 -12.79 -21.29 -9.36
CA MET A 1 -12.43 -19.90 -9.72
C MET A 1 -13.67 -19.06 -9.52
N ASP A 2 -13.56 -17.88 -8.92
CA ASP A 2 -14.72 -17.03 -8.65
C ASP A 2 -15.39 -16.61 -9.99
N GLY A 3 -16.41 -17.37 -10.40
CA GLY A 3 -17.61 -17.01 -11.18
C GLY A 3 -17.51 -16.48 -12.61
N GLU A 4 -16.49 -15.71 -12.97
CA GLU A 4 -16.46 -14.94 -14.22
C GLU A 4 -15.16 -15.18 -14.99
N LYS A 5 -15.24 -15.14 -16.34
CA LYS A 5 -14.06 -15.23 -17.23
C LYS A 5 -13.13 -14.06 -16.92
N ASN A 6 -12.09 -14.29 -16.12
CA ASN A 6 -11.09 -13.28 -15.81
C ASN A 6 -10.15 -13.07 -17.00
N GLU A 7 -10.59 -12.23 -17.95
CA GLU A 7 -9.84 -11.92 -19.18
C GLU A 7 -8.48 -11.31 -18.87
N GLY A 8 -8.41 -10.43 -17.87
CA GLY A 8 -7.16 -9.82 -17.43
C GLY A 8 -6.14 -10.85 -16.92
N PHE A 9 -6.59 -11.92 -16.25
CA PHE A 9 -5.72 -13.03 -15.87
C PHE A 9 -5.21 -13.77 -17.10
N ALA A 10 -6.08 -14.07 -18.07
CA ALA A 10 -5.70 -14.77 -19.30
C ALA A 10 -4.64 -13.98 -20.09
N GLU A 11 -4.77 -12.66 -20.21
CA GLU A 11 -3.77 -11.81 -20.86
C GLU A 11 -2.44 -11.78 -20.09
N ARG A 12 -2.46 -11.56 -18.77
CA ARG A 12 -1.23 -11.54 -17.97
C ARG A 12 -0.51 -12.90 -17.96
N ALA A 13 -1.26 -13.99 -17.99
CA ALA A 13 -0.68 -15.33 -18.08
C ALA A 13 0.12 -15.54 -19.38
N LYS A 14 -0.24 -14.87 -20.48
CA LYS A 14 0.51 -14.94 -21.74
C LYS A 14 1.91 -14.33 -21.61
N TRP A 15 2.08 -13.29 -20.79
CA TRP A 15 3.36 -12.59 -20.63
C TRP A 15 4.46 -13.49 -20.04
N ILE A 16 4.07 -14.42 -19.17
CA ILE A 16 5.00 -15.32 -18.45
C ILE A 16 4.90 -16.79 -18.89
N LYS A 17 4.13 -17.07 -19.96
CA LYS A 17 3.90 -18.43 -20.44
C LYS A 17 5.22 -19.12 -20.80
N GLY A 18 5.43 -20.33 -20.28
CA GLY A 18 6.66 -21.10 -20.50
C GLY A 18 7.85 -20.61 -19.67
N SER A 19 7.59 -20.01 -18.50
CA SER A 19 8.62 -19.46 -17.61
C SER A 19 9.45 -18.33 -18.24
N LYS A 20 8.81 -17.55 -19.12
CA LYS A 20 9.43 -16.35 -19.70
C LYS A 20 9.65 -15.31 -18.62
N GLU A 21 10.80 -14.65 -18.70
CA GLU A 21 11.07 -13.47 -17.89
C GLU A 21 10.18 -12.31 -18.34
N CYS A 22 9.74 -11.51 -17.38
CA CYS A 22 8.89 -10.35 -17.62
C CYS A 22 9.42 -9.18 -16.81
N ASP A 23 9.67 -8.06 -17.49
CA ASP A 23 10.09 -6.82 -16.86
C ASP A 23 8.88 -6.05 -16.36
N MET A 24 8.96 -5.59 -15.11
CA MET A 24 7.92 -4.78 -14.48
C MET A 24 8.51 -3.45 -14.03
N LEU A 25 7.81 -2.36 -14.33
CA LEU A 25 8.13 -1.03 -13.83
C LEU A 25 6.98 -0.55 -12.92
N CYS A 26 7.30 -0.27 -11.67
CA CYS A 26 6.34 0.27 -10.71
C CYS A 26 6.93 1.43 -9.92
N ARG A 27 6.05 2.25 -9.33
CA ARG A 27 6.44 3.28 -8.36
C ARG A 27 6.62 2.64 -6.99
N VAL A 28 7.61 3.10 -6.24
CA VAL A 28 7.76 2.71 -4.84
C VAL A 28 6.67 3.40 -4.02
N HIS A 29 5.71 2.61 -3.53
CA HIS A 29 4.63 3.11 -2.69
C HIS A 29 5.10 3.26 -1.23
N ALA A 30 5.64 4.42 -0.90
CA ALA A 30 5.98 4.80 0.47
C ALA A 30 5.53 6.25 0.74
N ASP A 31 5.11 6.55 1.97
CA ASP A 31 4.50 7.84 2.34
C ASP A 31 5.38 9.06 1.98
N ILE A 32 6.70 8.94 2.12
CA ILE A 32 7.68 9.99 1.80
C ILE A 32 7.83 10.26 0.30
N PHE A 33 7.39 9.33 -0.56
CA PHE A 33 7.43 9.48 -2.01
C PHE A 33 6.11 10.00 -2.60
N HIS A 34 5.08 10.17 -1.78
CA HIS A 34 3.80 10.76 -2.18
C HIS A 34 3.76 12.28 -2.02
N GLN A 35 4.85 12.92 -1.59
CA GLN A 35 4.97 14.37 -1.45
C GLN A 35 5.79 14.96 -2.61
N GLU A 36 5.54 16.22 -2.96
CA GLU A 36 6.06 16.86 -4.18
C GLU A 36 7.47 17.45 -4.05
N LYS A 37 7.98 17.62 -2.83
CA LYS A 37 9.30 18.17 -2.55
C LYS A 37 10.39 17.13 -2.81
N PHE A 38 11.46 17.56 -3.46
CA PHE A 38 12.67 16.77 -3.56
C PHE A 38 13.36 16.64 -2.21
N LEU A 39 13.99 15.49 -1.97
CA LEU A 39 14.90 15.34 -0.84
C LEU A 39 16.12 16.24 -1.06
N ILE A 40 16.53 16.97 -0.02
CA ILE A 40 17.73 17.80 -0.05
C ILE A 40 18.99 16.93 -0.20
N ASN A 41 20.06 17.53 -0.72
CA ASN A 41 21.35 16.87 -0.86
C ASN A 41 21.94 16.50 0.52
N GLY A 42 22.80 15.48 0.55
CA GLY A 42 23.49 15.06 1.77
C GLY A 42 22.67 14.18 2.73
N VAL A 43 21.42 13.84 2.38
CA VAL A 43 20.59 12.92 3.17
C VAL A 43 20.77 11.49 2.69
N SER A 44 21.19 10.60 3.59
CA SER A 44 21.26 9.16 3.32
C SER A 44 19.87 8.53 3.37
N MET A 45 19.50 7.77 2.35
CA MET A 45 18.23 7.05 2.27
C MET A 45 18.48 5.55 2.15
N LYS A 46 17.87 4.78 3.05
CA LYS A 46 17.91 3.31 3.01
C LYS A 46 16.52 2.76 2.75
N LEU A 47 16.37 2.02 1.65
CA LEU A 47 15.14 1.32 1.30
C LEU A 47 15.32 -0.18 1.55
N ARG A 48 14.33 -0.79 2.21
CA ARG A 48 14.27 -2.23 2.43
C ARG A 48 13.02 -2.76 1.75
N PHE A 49 13.20 -3.65 0.78
CA PHE A 49 12.12 -4.35 0.11
C PHE A 49 12.03 -5.76 0.69
N VAL A 50 10.85 -6.14 1.18
CA VAL A 50 10.57 -7.49 1.68
C VAL A 50 9.66 -8.15 0.68
N ARG A 51 10.08 -9.31 0.16
CA ARG A 51 9.32 -10.04 -0.86
C ARG A 51 8.13 -10.76 -0.22
N SER A 52 6.96 -10.61 -0.83
CA SER A 52 5.77 -11.41 -0.50
C SER A 52 5.97 -12.89 -0.86
N LYS A 53 5.14 -13.76 -0.28
CA LYS A 53 5.12 -15.20 -0.60
C LYS A 53 4.77 -15.42 -2.08
N ASP A 54 5.34 -16.47 -2.68
CA ASP A 54 5.05 -16.84 -4.08
C ASP A 54 3.55 -17.08 -4.32
N SER A 55 2.89 -17.71 -3.35
CA SER A 55 1.45 -17.99 -3.37
C SER A 55 0.56 -16.74 -3.27
N PHE A 56 1.10 -15.62 -2.79
CA PHE A 56 0.39 -14.34 -2.77
C PHE A 56 0.50 -13.59 -4.10
N VAL A 57 1.64 -13.72 -4.79
CA VAL A 57 1.92 -12.95 -6.03
C VAL A 57 1.56 -13.71 -7.30
N LEU A 58 1.42 -15.03 -7.25
CA LEU A 58 1.00 -15.88 -8.36
C LEU A 58 -0.44 -16.35 -8.17
N LEU A 59 -1.19 -16.36 -9.27
CA LEU A 59 -2.55 -16.91 -9.33
C LEU A 59 -2.56 -18.12 -10.26
N THR A 60 -3.09 -19.24 -9.81
CA THR A 60 -3.19 -20.48 -10.59
C THR A 60 -4.38 -21.30 -10.12
N SER A 61 -5.00 -22.08 -11.02
CA SER A 61 -6.02 -23.07 -10.61
C SER A 61 -5.46 -24.23 -9.79
N ASP A 62 -4.17 -24.50 -9.95
CA ASP A 62 -3.49 -25.64 -9.30
C ASP A 62 -2.89 -25.20 -7.96
N ASP A 63 -3.53 -25.62 -6.88
CA ASP A 63 -3.15 -25.28 -5.50
C ASP A 63 -1.82 -25.94 -5.05
N GLN A 64 -1.29 -26.90 -5.83
CA GLN A 64 -0.05 -27.64 -5.54
C GLN A 64 1.06 -27.37 -6.57
N ALA A 65 0.89 -26.37 -7.42
CA ALA A 65 1.75 -26.20 -8.60
C ALA A 65 3.23 -25.89 -8.29
N GLY A 66 3.56 -25.53 -7.04
CA GLY A 66 4.94 -25.31 -6.60
C GLY A 66 5.69 -24.20 -7.34
N TYR A 67 4.97 -23.33 -8.05
CA TYR A 67 5.57 -22.24 -8.82
C TYR A 67 6.28 -21.23 -7.92
N LYS A 68 7.44 -20.76 -8.39
CA LYS A 68 8.31 -19.81 -7.67
C LYS A 68 8.62 -18.62 -8.56
N VAL A 69 8.57 -17.43 -7.97
CA VAL A 69 9.04 -16.19 -8.60
C VAL A 69 10.50 -15.98 -8.23
N LYS A 70 11.36 -15.84 -9.23
CA LYS A 70 12.76 -15.46 -9.07
C LYS A 70 12.94 -14.02 -9.56
N LEU A 71 13.58 -13.19 -8.74
CA LEU A 71 14.03 -11.86 -9.15
C LEU A 71 15.37 -12.02 -9.84
N THR A 72 15.42 -11.77 -11.14
CA THR A 72 16.64 -11.84 -11.95
C THR A 72 17.45 -10.56 -11.82
N GLN A 73 16.77 -9.41 -11.90
CA GLN A 73 17.35 -8.08 -11.73
C GLN A 73 16.37 -7.14 -11.02
N ALA A 74 16.90 -6.22 -10.21
CA ALA A 74 16.13 -5.14 -9.60
C ALA A 74 16.91 -3.83 -9.69
N SER A 75 16.31 -2.81 -10.30
CA SER A 75 16.89 -1.48 -10.49
C SER A 75 15.98 -0.42 -9.90
N LEU A 76 16.55 0.57 -9.21
CA LEU A 76 15.81 1.73 -8.69
C LEU A 76 16.18 2.98 -9.48
N TYR A 77 15.19 3.55 -10.17
CA TYR A 77 15.35 4.81 -10.89
C TYR A 77 14.95 5.98 -9.98
N VAL A 78 15.90 6.87 -9.71
CA VAL A 78 15.68 8.06 -8.86
C VAL A 78 15.79 9.32 -9.71
N ARG A 79 14.77 10.19 -9.62
CA ARG A 79 14.79 11.48 -10.31
C ARG A 79 15.66 12.48 -9.55
N ARG A 80 16.70 12.99 -10.21
CA ARG A 80 17.55 14.07 -9.70
C ARG A 80 17.26 15.38 -10.45
N CYS A 81 17.18 16.50 -9.73
CA CYS A 81 17.01 17.83 -10.31
C CYS A 81 18.34 18.60 -10.24
N LYS A 82 18.72 19.27 -11.34
CA LYS A 82 19.86 20.21 -11.36
C LYS A 82 19.30 21.61 -11.10
N ILE A 83 19.75 22.23 -10.01
CA ILE A 83 19.24 23.52 -9.53
C ILE A 83 20.32 24.59 -9.71
N ASN A 84 19.93 25.85 -9.91
CA ASN A 84 20.85 26.99 -9.96
C ASN A 84 21.69 27.05 -8.67
N PRO A 85 23.04 27.21 -8.75
CA PRO A 85 23.91 27.31 -7.58
C PRO A 85 23.49 28.35 -6.53
N ALA A 86 22.92 29.48 -6.96
CA ALA A 86 22.45 30.52 -6.03
C ALA A 86 21.33 30.00 -5.09
N ILE A 87 20.45 29.13 -5.60
CA ILE A 87 19.38 28.52 -4.81
C ILE A 87 19.95 27.46 -3.85
N VAL A 88 20.99 26.73 -4.27
CA VAL A 88 21.67 25.75 -3.41
C VAL A 88 22.31 26.47 -2.20
N LEU A 89 23.04 27.57 -2.43
CA LEU A 89 23.62 28.38 -1.36
C LEU A 89 22.54 28.97 -0.43
N ALA A 90 21.41 29.43 -0.99
CA ALA A 90 20.30 29.92 -0.19
C ALA A 90 19.69 28.81 0.69
N HIS A 91 19.56 27.59 0.18
CA HIS A 91 19.13 26.44 0.99
C HIS A 91 20.12 26.10 2.08
N GLU A 92 21.42 26.08 1.80
CA GLU A 92 22.46 25.83 2.81
C GLU A 92 22.41 26.85 3.94
N LYS A 93 22.28 28.15 3.63
CA LYS A 93 22.12 29.21 4.64
C LYS A 93 20.83 29.05 5.44
N ALA A 94 19.71 28.70 4.80
CA ALA A 94 18.45 28.45 5.49
C ALA A 94 18.52 27.21 6.41
N LEU A 95 19.30 26.20 6.04
CA LEU A 95 19.49 24.99 6.85
C LEU A 95 20.35 25.22 8.10
N GLN A 96 21.14 26.30 8.15
CA GLN A 96 21.87 26.71 9.36
C GLN A 96 20.93 27.25 10.44
N SER A 97 19.79 27.85 10.06
CA SER A 97 18.84 28.45 11.00
C SER A 97 17.57 27.62 11.21
N GLY A 98 17.28 26.65 10.36
CA GLY A 98 16.08 25.82 10.49
C GLY A 98 16.16 24.49 9.75
N THR A 99 15.30 23.55 10.15
CA THR A 99 15.26 22.20 9.56
C THR A 99 14.37 22.14 8.32
N ALA A 100 14.73 21.32 7.33
CA ALA A 100 13.85 21.00 6.22
C ALA A 100 12.61 20.22 6.71
N LYS A 101 11.40 20.72 6.38
CA LYS A 101 10.14 20.09 6.75
C LYS A 101 9.49 19.37 5.57
N TYR A 102 9.26 18.07 5.74
CA TYR A 102 8.57 17.20 4.80
C TYR A 102 7.25 16.71 5.39
N PRO A 103 6.10 17.36 5.04
CA PRO A 103 4.81 16.90 5.49
C PRO A 103 4.51 15.50 4.93
N LEU A 104 4.15 14.56 5.80
CA LEU A 104 3.80 13.20 5.43
C LEU A 104 2.30 12.98 5.53
N LYS A 105 1.72 12.36 4.50
CA LYS A 105 0.38 11.76 4.56
C LYS A 105 0.59 10.28 4.84
N ARG A 106 0.39 9.86 6.09
CA ARG A 106 0.57 8.47 6.50
C ARG A 106 -0.62 7.62 6.07
N VAL A 107 -0.34 6.43 5.55
CA VAL A 107 -1.35 5.39 5.31
C VAL A 107 -1.14 4.27 6.31
N GLU A 108 -2.18 3.94 7.06
CA GLU A 108 -2.20 2.83 8.01
C GLU A 108 -3.22 1.80 7.55
N VAL A 109 -2.81 0.52 7.55
CA VAL A 109 -3.67 -0.61 7.17
C VAL A 109 -3.89 -1.44 8.42
N LYS A 110 -5.16 -1.64 8.77
CA LYS A 110 -5.58 -2.56 9.84
C LYS A 110 -6.43 -3.67 9.22
N ALA A 111 -6.14 -4.91 9.59
CA ALA A 111 -6.86 -6.08 9.13
C ALA A 111 -7.62 -6.70 10.30
N PHE A 112 -8.90 -6.99 10.08
CA PHE A 112 -9.78 -7.62 11.05
C PHE A 112 -10.32 -8.91 10.44
N SER A 113 -10.49 -9.94 11.27
CA SER A 113 -11.07 -11.21 10.83
C SER A 113 -12.52 -11.28 11.28
N VAL A 114 -13.43 -11.48 10.32
CA VAL A 114 -14.86 -11.67 10.58
C VAL A 114 -15.17 -13.15 10.40
N GLY A 115 -15.84 -13.74 11.40
CA GLY A 115 -16.19 -15.17 11.37
C GLY A 115 -17.26 -15.48 10.31
N GLN A 116 -17.21 -16.68 9.75
CA GLN A 116 -18.26 -17.14 8.82
C GLN A 116 -19.62 -17.18 9.52
N GLY A 117 -20.66 -16.67 8.86
CA GLY A 117 -22.03 -16.62 9.41
C GLY A 117 -22.30 -15.44 10.33
N GLN A 118 -21.30 -14.59 10.60
CA GLN A 118 -21.49 -13.39 11.39
C GLN A 118 -22.24 -12.31 10.58
N LEU A 119 -23.39 -11.86 11.11
CA LEU A 119 -24.26 -10.86 10.48
C LEU A 119 -23.93 -9.42 10.88
N SER A 120 -23.26 -9.23 12.03
CA SER A 120 -22.87 -7.92 12.55
C SER A 120 -21.45 -7.99 13.09
N PHE A 121 -20.64 -7.01 12.71
CA PHE A 121 -19.27 -6.85 13.15
C PHE A 121 -19.06 -5.39 13.57
N VAL A 122 -18.60 -5.20 14.80
CA VAL A 122 -18.32 -3.88 15.38
C VAL A 122 -16.90 -3.93 15.91
N GLU A 123 -16.11 -2.94 15.52
CA GLU A 123 -14.73 -2.79 15.95
C GLU A 123 -14.54 -1.37 16.52
N ASP A 124 -14.21 -1.30 17.80
CA ASP A 124 -13.95 -0.05 18.49
C ASP A 124 -12.49 0.37 18.35
N ASN A 125 -12.21 1.66 18.56
CA ASN A 125 -10.84 2.20 18.56
C ASN A 125 -10.04 1.89 17.28
N LEU A 126 -10.70 1.97 16.13
CA LEU A 126 -10.11 1.75 14.80
C LEU A 126 -8.83 2.57 14.58
N PHE A 127 -8.66 3.73 15.21
CA PHE A 127 -7.45 4.54 15.12
C PHE A 127 -7.09 5.09 16.49
N THR A 128 -5.81 5.05 16.84
CA THR A 128 -5.29 5.60 18.09
C THR A 128 -4.52 6.89 17.78
N GLY A 129 -4.96 8.02 18.31
CA GLY A 129 -4.32 9.32 18.11
C GLY A 129 -4.88 10.10 16.93
N HIS A 130 -4.26 10.01 15.76
CA HIS A 130 -4.65 10.84 14.62
C HIS A 130 -5.92 10.33 13.93
N ILE A 131 -6.92 11.20 13.81
CA ILE A 131 -8.13 10.90 13.04
C ILE A 131 -7.79 10.93 11.53
N PRO A 132 -8.06 9.85 10.78
CA PRO A 132 -7.77 9.81 9.36
C PRO A 132 -8.69 10.75 8.58
N LYS A 133 -8.14 11.36 7.52
CA LYS A 133 -8.94 12.18 6.59
C LYS A 133 -9.79 11.36 5.61
N ARG A 134 -9.44 10.08 5.44
CA ARG A 134 -10.10 9.15 4.52
C ARG A 134 -9.98 7.75 5.08
N VAL A 135 -11.09 7.03 5.09
CA VAL A 135 -11.15 5.61 5.43
C VAL A 135 -11.55 4.86 4.16
N ILE A 136 -10.84 3.78 3.87
CA ILE A 136 -11.17 2.86 2.78
C ILE A 136 -11.36 1.49 3.43
N LEU A 137 -12.51 0.88 3.18
CA LEU A 137 -12.83 -0.47 3.62
C LEU A 137 -12.75 -1.41 2.42
N GLY A 138 -12.11 -2.55 2.60
CA GLY A 138 -12.09 -3.65 1.63
C GLY A 138 -12.27 -4.97 2.35
N MET A 139 -13.15 -5.83 1.83
CA MET A 139 -13.32 -7.17 2.34
C MET A 139 -12.79 -8.18 1.33
N VAL A 140 -12.13 -9.21 1.85
CA VAL A 140 -11.60 -10.31 1.05
C VAL A 140 -11.67 -11.59 1.87
N ASP A 141 -11.79 -12.75 1.20
CA ASP A 141 -11.74 -14.05 1.86
C ASP A 141 -10.40 -14.19 2.61
N SER A 142 -10.42 -14.76 3.83
CA SER A 142 -9.20 -14.98 4.63
C SER A 142 -8.16 -15.84 3.90
N ALA A 143 -8.62 -16.79 3.08
CA ALA A 143 -7.73 -17.60 2.23
C ALA A 143 -6.98 -16.74 1.20
N SER A 144 -7.64 -15.77 0.57
CA SER A 144 -6.96 -14.85 -0.35
C SER A 144 -6.01 -13.92 0.39
N PHE A 145 -6.41 -13.38 1.55
CA PHE A 145 -5.56 -12.51 2.37
C PHE A 145 -4.25 -13.20 2.77
N ASN A 146 -4.31 -14.49 3.09
CA ASN A 146 -3.14 -15.31 3.42
C ASN A 146 -2.33 -15.76 2.19
N GLY A 147 -2.85 -15.53 0.98
CA GLY A 147 -2.21 -15.84 -0.29
C GLY A 147 -2.33 -17.30 -0.70
N ALA A 148 -3.54 -17.84 -0.78
CA ALA A 148 -3.80 -19.14 -1.43
C ALA A 148 -3.69 -19.00 -2.97
N TYR A 149 -3.08 -19.98 -3.63
CA TYR A 149 -2.76 -19.90 -5.07
C TYR A 149 -3.99 -19.78 -5.97
N ASN A 150 -5.10 -20.39 -5.56
CA ASN A 150 -6.36 -20.41 -6.29
C ASN A 150 -7.29 -19.21 -6.00
N LYS A 151 -6.85 -18.28 -5.16
CA LYS A 151 -7.65 -17.16 -4.68
C LYS A 151 -6.90 -15.84 -4.85
N ASN A 152 -7.60 -14.82 -5.35
CA ASN A 152 -6.99 -13.53 -5.65
C ASN A 152 -7.06 -12.59 -4.41
N PRO A 153 -5.92 -12.17 -3.82
CA PRO A 153 -5.90 -11.24 -2.68
C PRO A 153 -6.45 -9.84 -3.01
N PHE A 154 -6.52 -9.49 -4.30
CA PHE A 154 -7.03 -8.19 -4.76
C PHE A 154 -8.47 -8.25 -5.27
N HIS A 155 -9.16 -9.37 -5.08
CA HIS A 155 -10.58 -9.49 -5.40
C HIS A 155 -11.40 -9.07 -4.18
N PHE A 156 -11.66 -7.77 -4.06
CA PHE A 156 -12.50 -7.23 -2.99
C PHE A 156 -13.97 -7.51 -3.26
N LYS A 157 -14.65 -8.09 -2.28
CA LYS A 157 -16.04 -8.52 -2.38
C LYS A 157 -16.95 -7.61 -1.57
N HIS A 158 -18.15 -7.38 -2.06
CA HIS A 158 -19.16 -6.65 -1.30
C HIS A 158 -19.68 -7.47 -0.11
N ASN A 159 -19.69 -8.80 -0.21
CA ASN A 159 -20.22 -9.72 0.81
C ASN A 159 -21.64 -9.40 1.27
N LEU A 160 -22.46 -8.80 0.38
CA LEU A 160 -23.86 -8.45 0.63
C LEU A 160 -24.06 -7.56 1.88
N ILE A 161 -23.12 -6.66 2.17
CA ILE A 161 -23.28 -5.70 3.28
C ILE A 161 -24.46 -4.79 3.00
N SER A 162 -25.48 -4.84 3.84
CA SER A 162 -26.63 -3.95 3.76
C SER A 162 -26.39 -2.58 4.41
N TYR A 163 -25.57 -2.52 5.45
CA TYR A 163 -25.35 -1.31 6.24
C TYR A 163 -23.90 -1.21 6.73
N LEU A 164 -23.36 0.02 6.69
CA LEU A 164 -22.04 0.35 7.22
C LEU A 164 -22.13 1.71 7.92
N SER A 165 -21.64 1.79 9.15
CA SER A 165 -21.51 3.04 9.90
C SER A 165 -20.10 3.22 10.44
N LEU A 166 -19.64 4.48 10.45
CA LEU A 166 -18.39 4.89 11.08
C LEU A 166 -18.70 6.01 12.06
N TYR A 167 -18.46 5.77 13.34
CA TYR A 167 -18.65 6.75 14.39
C TYR A 167 -17.31 7.38 14.76
N VAL A 168 -17.29 8.71 14.83
CA VAL A 168 -16.12 9.46 15.28
C VAL A 168 -16.50 10.21 16.55
N TRP A 169 -15.96 9.78 17.68
CA TRP A 169 -16.07 10.50 18.94
C TRP A 169 -14.93 11.50 19.05
N MET A 170 -15.25 12.79 18.99
CA MET A 170 -14.31 13.86 19.35
C MET A 170 -14.67 14.38 20.73
N GLU A 171 -13.82 14.12 21.71
CA GLU A 171 -13.94 14.75 23.02
C GLU A 171 -13.58 16.23 22.89
N GLY A 172 -14.59 17.10 22.89
CA GLY A 172 -14.43 18.53 22.76
C GLY A 172 -13.77 19.12 23.99
N ARG A 173 -12.52 19.60 23.88
CA ARG A 173 -12.02 20.61 24.81
C ARG A 173 -12.74 21.93 24.52
N PHE A 174 -13.88 22.14 25.17
CA PHE A 174 -14.46 23.48 25.29
C PHE A 174 -13.46 24.35 26.07
N ARG A 175 -12.70 25.17 25.35
CA ARG A 175 -12.07 26.34 25.95
C ARG A 175 -13.20 27.31 26.29
N GLN A 176 -13.60 27.34 27.56
CA GLN A 176 -14.34 28.48 28.08
C GLN A 176 -13.38 29.68 28.08
N SER A 177 -13.49 30.56 27.09
CA SER A 177 -12.96 31.91 27.18
C SER A 177 -13.95 32.72 28.01
N HIS A 178 -13.48 33.24 29.14
CA HIS A 178 -14.08 34.39 29.82
C HIS A 178 -14.03 35.60 28.89
#